data_AF-A0A3N9MPK2-F1
#
_entry.id   AF-A0A3N9MPK2-F1
#
_cell.length_a   1.000
_cell.length_b   1.000
_cell.length_c   1.000
_cell.angle_alpha   90.00
_cell.angle_beta   90.00
_cell.angle_gamma   90.00
#
_symmetry.space_group_name_H-M   'P 1'
#
loop_
_entity.id
_entity.type
_entity.pdbx_description
1 polymer ?
#
loop_
_entity_poly.entity_id
_entity_poly.type
_entity_poly.pdbx_seq_one_letter_code
_entity_poly.pdbx_strand_id
1 'polypeptide(L)'
;MMWFGLGALPARANDENGMNVRCDECIRQTLLLTDALFRSNEYGRAPIGSWQQVYRTTSAFAGQSDFLTPHDIHRLIADIYSDSYDITELEDAVKFEKFASRFEKLESPRIKHKAVGMASGVQFRLMGQRYILDSEILQTLSEYPVRSFPRGLDVFAVLGSDRAADILDQVYNEPEQWDRYLPLRDSLELAVQDWKPENDHSSIYHAWLDVLRELIAKPDPAAPLFAQDTAWLDKELTTALASWAEGRHDIILYANASWAEGEGGMEKPPLPKGYVEPVPKVFAKLEALVQLTRDVLREQEYLVPDADVLAVRLADLIGFLEACADKELRGETLMDADYIRIQYIGSELEQLSTDIVNLDRNMPAFNWEGQKVEMEPHKLRGWFEITGPDRDLAVIADVHNSGDQCLEVAVGHVDEIYVIVPIGGELRITRGGVFSYYEFPYPVGHRLTDEAWQEMLKRDRAPDRPVWTSSFLAE
;
A
#
# COMPACT_ATOMS: atom_id res chain seq x y z
N MET A 1 15.66 0.96 9.35
CA MET A 1 14.85 0.14 10.28
C MET A 1 14.61 -1.29 9.81
N MET A 2 14.77 -1.65 8.51
CA MET A 2 14.59 -3.05 8.03
C MET A 2 15.23 -4.12 8.94
N TRP A 3 16.48 -3.92 9.38
CA TRP A 3 17.16 -4.83 10.31
C TRP A 3 16.40 -5.09 11.62
N PHE A 4 15.79 -4.07 12.22
CA PHE A 4 14.98 -4.18 13.44
C PHE A 4 13.57 -4.76 13.19
N GLY A 5 13.14 -4.81 11.93
CA GLY A 5 11.87 -5.41 11.50
C GLY A 5 12.00 -6.84 10.98
N LEU A 6 13.20 -7.28 10.60
CA LEU A 6 13.52 -8.65 10.17
C LEU A 6 14.17 -9.50 11.27
N GLY A 7 14.83 -8.88 12.25
CA GLY A 7 15.40 -9.55 13.42
C GLY A 7 14.32 -10.10 14.36
N ALA A 8 13.85 -11.31 14.08
CA ALA A 8 12.87 -12.02 14.90
C ALA A 8 13.51 -12.65 16.15
N LEU A 9 12.88 -12.46 17.31
CA LEU A 9 13.14 -13.21 18.53
C LEU A 9 11.95 -14.12 18.82
N PRO A 10 11.92 -15.35 18.27
CA PRO A 10 10.78 -16.24 18.40
C PRO A 10 10.77 -16.96 19.76
N ALA A 11 9.59 -17.35 20.21
CA ALA A 11 9.42 -18.20 21.39
C ALA A 11 10.01 -19.60 21.16
N ARG A 12 10.05 -20.05 19.89
CA ARG A 12 10.62 -21.32 19.48
C ARG A 12 11.42 -21.19 18.18
N ALA A 13 12.50 -21.94 18.10
CA ALA A 13 13.37 -22.03 16.93
C ALA A 13 13.71 -23.49 16.65
N ASN A 14 14.17 -23.80 15.44
CA ASN A 14 14.70 -25.12 15.13
C ASN A 14 16.10 -25.27 15.76
N ASP A 15 16.34 -26.37 16.45
CA ASP A 15 17.68 -26.75 16.91
C ASP A 15 18.57 -27.22 15.75
N GLU A 16 19.81 -27.58 16.07
CA GLU A 16 20.80 -28.15 15.13
C GLU A 16 20.34 -29.45 14.44
N ASN A 17 19.28 -30.10 14.93
CA ASN A 17 18.65 -31.30 14.36
C ASN A 17 17.36 -31.00 13.59
N GLY A 18 16.96 -29.72 13.47
CA GLY A 18 15.71 -29.30 12.84
C GLY A 18 14.46 -29.44 13.72
N MET A 19 14.60 -29.78 15.00
CA MET A 19 13.49 -29.91 15.95
C MET A 19 13.07 -28.54 16.49
N ASN A 20 11.78 -28.24 16.40
CA ASN A 20 11.22 -26.96 16.87
C ASN A 20 11.10 -26.94 18.41
N VAL A 21 12.06 -26.29 19.07
CA VAL A 21 12.24 -26.24 20.53
C VAL A 21 12.15 -24.80 21.06
N ARG A 22 11.92 -24.64 22.37
CA ARG A 22 11.85 -23.33 23.01
C ARG A 22 13.19 -22.59 22.93
N CYS A 23 13.19 -21.36 22.43
CA CYS A 23 14.40 -20.56 22.32
C CYS A 23 14.61 -19.70 23.57
N ASP A 24 15.11 -20.32 24.65
CA ASP A 24 15.33 -19.61 25.93
C ASP A 24 16.28 -18.40 25.78
N GLU A 25 17.23 -18.46 24.84
CA GLU A 25 18.08 -17.31 24.49
C GLU A 25 17.26 -16.17 23.86
N CYS A 26 16.45 -16.43 22.85
CA CYS A 26 15.58 -15.45 22.21
C CYS A 26 14.62 -14.79 23.21
N ILE A 27 14.08 -15.57 24.15
CA ILE A 27 13.17 -15.12 25.21
C ILE A 27 13.92 -14.20 26.19
N ARG A 28 15.16 -14.54 26.59
CA ARG A 28 16.01 -13.68 27.42
C ARG A 28 16.41 -12.38 26.72
N GLN A 29 16.78 -12.45 25.43
CA GLN A 29 17.09 -11.27 24.62
C GLN A 29 15.86 -10.34 24.50
N THR A 30 14.67 -10.90 24.26
CA THR A 30 13.40 -10.15 24.21
C THR A 30 13.13 -9.40 25.52
N LEU A 31 13.33 -10.07 26.64
CA LEU A 31 13.14 -9.51 27.97
C LEU A 31 14.17 -8.38 28.26
N LEU A 32 15.45 -8.60 27.98
CA LEU A 32 16.53 -7.63 28.23
C LEU A 32 16.43 -6.39 27.32
N LEU A 33 16.09 -6.56 26.04
CA LEU A 33 15.85 -5.45 25.12
C LEU A 33 14.68 -4.57 25.57
N THR A 34 13.63 -5.20 26.12
CA THR A 34 12.46 -4.47 26.64
C THR A 34 12.78 -3.73 27.94
N ASP A 35 13.48 -4.37 28.89
CA ASP A 35 13.97 -3.68 30.10
C ASP A 35 14.81 -2.45 29.74
N ALA A 36 15.79 -2.61 28.84
CA ALA A 36 16.64 -1.51 28.39
C ALA A 36 15.86 -0.36 27.73
N LEU A 37 14.84 -0.64 26.90
CA LEU A 37 14.00 0.40 26.30
C LEU A 37 13.22 1.23 27.32
N PHE A 38 12.64 0.57 28.33
CA PHE A 38 11.75 1.21 29.29
C PHE A 38 12.48 1.84 30.48
N ARG A 39 13.66 1.31 30.85
CA ARG A 39 14.36 1.68 32.10
C ARG A 39 15.75 2.27 31.93
N SER A 40 16.40 2.13 30.77
CA SER A 40 17.67 2.86 30.53
C SER A 40 17.42 4.37 30.61
N ASN A 41 18.35 5.08 31.23
CA ASN A 41 18.31 6.54 31.34
C ASN A 41 19.64 7.18 30.87
N GLU A 42 20.37 6.49 30.01
CA GLU A 42 21.70 6.90 29.51
C GLU A 42 21.71 8.30 28.88
N TYR A 43 20.57 8.70 28.27
CA TYR A 43 20.39 10.00 27.61
C TYR A 43 19.45 10.96 28.37
N GLY A 44 19.21 10.73 29.67
CA GLY A 44 18.32 11.56 30.51
C GLY A 44 16.82 11.41 30.21
N ARG A 45 16.46 10.47 29.33
CA ARG A 45 15.08 10.00 29.10
C ARG A 45 15.10 8.52 28.72
N ALA A 46 14.00 7.81 29.00
CA ALA A 46 13.83 6.42 28.57
C ALA A 46 13.70 6.31 27.04
N PRO A 47 14.47 5.44 26.36
CA PRO A 47 14.42 5.26 24.90
C PRO A 47 13.03 4.93 24.34
N ILE A 48 12.16 4.30 25.14
CA ILE A 48 10.80 3.94 24.74
C ILE A 48 9.98 5.12 24.19
N GLY A 49 10.20 6.35 24.68
CA GLY A 49 9.49 7.53 24.15
C GLY A 49 9.83 7.80 22.68
N SER A 50 11.11 7.71 22.31
CA SER A 50 11.56 7.85 20.91
C SER A 50 11.13 6.66 20.05
N TRP A 51 11.18 5.44 20.59
CA TRP A 51 10.63 4.26 19.92
C TRP A 51 9.14 4.44 19.61
N GLN A 52 8.37 4.92 20.58
CA GLN A 52 6.92 5.06 20.46
C GLN A 52 6.53 6.18 19.49
N GLN A 53 7.30 7.27 19.41
CA GLN A 53 7.12 8.32 18.40
C GLN A 53 7.29 7.75 16.98
N VAL A 54 8.38 7.03 16.73
CA VAL A 54 8.65 6.39 15.42
C VAL A 54 7.59 5.34 15.09
N TYR A 55 7.22 4.49 16.06
CA TYR A 55 6.22 3.44 15.87
C TYR A 55 4.82 4.02 15.57
N ARG A 56 4.36 5.02 16.32
CA ARG A 56 3.05 5.66 16.09
C ARG A 56 2.97 6.30 14.71
N THR A 57 3.97 7.11 14.35
CA THR A 57 4.04 7.78 13.05
C THR A 57 3.93 6.76 11.91
N THR A 58 4.83 5.78 11.87
CA THR A 58 4.83 4.75 10.82
C THR A 58 3.59 3.84 10.85
N SER A 59 2.97 3.64 12.01
CA SER A 59 1.73 2.84 12.08
C SER A 59 0.50 3.57 11.56
N ALA A 60 0.45 4.90 11.65
CA ALA A 60 -0.64 5.69 11.08
C ALA A 60 -0.65 5.67 9.54
N PHE A 61 0.53 5.54 8.91
CA PHE A 61 0.65 5.40 7.45
C PHE A 61 0.37 3.97 6.99
N ALA A 62 1.04 2.97 7.57
CA ALA A 62 1.08 1.59 7.03
C ALA A 62 0.44 0.50 7.93
N GLY A 63 -0.28 0.87 9.00
CA GLY A 63 -0.89 -0.07 9.94
C GLY A 63 0.07 -0.52 11.04
N GLN A 64 -0.45 -1.23 12.04
CA GLN A 64 0.36 -1.76 13.16
C GLN A 64 1.07 -3.06 12.77
N SER A 65 2.03 -3.50 13.58
CA SER A 65 2.66 -4.82 13.44
C SER A 65 1.81 -5.91 14.08
N ASP A 66 1.71 -7.08 13.46
CA ASP A 66 1.13 -8.30 14.05
C ASP A 66 2.18 -9.13 14.84
N PHE A 67 3.41 -8.62 14.97
CA PHE A 67 4.45 -9.14 15.85
C PHE A 67 4.40 -8.48 17.23
N LEU A 68 4.83 -9.21 18.27
CA LEU A 68 4.86 -8.66 19.62
C LEU A 68 5.82 -7.47 19.73
N THR A 69 5.33 -6.38 20.31
CA THR A 69 6.04 -5.11 20.49
C THR A 69 6.64 -5.00 21.90
N PRO A 70 7.55 -4.05 22.16
CA PRO A 70 8.07 -3.80 23.50
C PRO A 70 6.98 -3.51 24.56
N HIS A 71 5.82 -2.99 24.17
CA HIS A 71 4.71 -2.74 25.09
C HIS A 71 4.04 -4.05 25.57
N ASP A 72 3.96 -5.06 24.70
CA ASP A 72 3.40 -6.37 25.04
C ASP A 72 4.30 -7.13 26.00
N ILE A 73 5.61 -7.05 25.73
CA ILE A 73 6.63 -7.63 26.58
C ILE A 73 6.71 -6.91 27.93
N HIS A 74 6.65 -5.58 27.94
CA HIS A 74 6.71 -4.80 29.19
C HIS A 74 5.52 -5.11 30.10
N ARG A 75 4.30 -5.25 29.55
CA ARG A 75 3.13 -5.74 30.29
C ARG A 75 3.38 -7.13 30.90
N LEU A 76 3.96 -8.05 30.13
CA LEU A 76 4.27 -9.40 30.62
C LEU A 76 5.38 -9.42 31.70
N ILE A 77 6.37 -8.51 31.60
CA ILE A 77 7.41 -8.31 32.61
C ILE A 77 6.77 -7.82 33.92
N ALA A 78 5.98 -6.74 33.87
CA ALA A 78 5.31 -6.17 35.04
C ALA A 78 4.45 -7.22 35.79
N ASP A 79 3.72 -8.05 35.05
CA ASP A 79 2.88 -9.15 35.55
C ASP A 79 3.63 -10.26 36.33
N ILE A 80 4.95 -10.36 36.16
CA ILE A 80 5.78 -11.46 36.70
C ILE A 80 6.83 -10.96 37.67
N TYR A 81 7.48 -9.85 37.34
CA TYR A 81 8.58 -9.27 38.09
C TYR A 81 8.12 -8.07 38.97
N SER A 82 6.93 -7.50 38.75
CA SER A 82 6.46 -6.17 39.18
C SER A 82 7.07 -5.02 38.36
N ASP A 83 6.56 -3.80 38.51
CA ASP A 83 7.13 -2.60 37.86
C ASP A 83 8.46 -2.14 38.47
N SER A 84 8.81 -2.62 39.67
CA SER A 84 9.92 -2.11 40.48
C SER A 84 10.99 -3.14 40.81
N TYR A 85 11.16 -4.17 39.97
CA TYR A 85 12.15 -5.24 40.16
C TYR A 85 13.59 -4.74 40.02
N ASP A 86 14.52 -5.39 40.71
CA ASP A 86 15.95 -5.25 40.42
C ASP A 86 16.34 -6.09 39.19
N ILE A 87 17.26 -5.61 38.35
CA ILE A 87 17.65 -6.30 37.12
C ILE A 87 18.23 -7.70 37.36
N THR A 88 18.80 -7.96 38.54
CA THR A 88 19.27 -9.29 38.95
C THR A 88 18.14 -10.30 39.12
N GLU A 89 16.89 -9.85 39.35
CA GLU A 89 15.73 -10.74 39.43
C GLU A 89 15.43 -11.44 38.10
N LEU A 90 15.93 -10.92 36.97
CA LEU A 90 15.81 -11.56 35.65
C LEU A 90 16.61 -12.87 35.54
N GLU A 91 17.55 -13.10 36.47
CA GLU A 91 18.27 -14.38 36.62
C GLU A 91 17.45 -15.46 37.35
N ASP A 92 16.35 -15.08 38.03
CA ASP A 92 15.47 -16.03 38.74
C ASP A 92 14.85 -17.04 37.76
N ALA A 93 15.28 -18.29 37.86
CA ALA A 93 14.85 -19.38 36.99
C ALA A 93 13.34 -19.68 37.09
N VAL A 94 12.70 -19.47 38.24
CA VAL A 94 11.26 -19.71 38.45
C VAL A 94 10.44 -18.59 37.81
N LYS A 95 10.86 -17.33 37.97
CA LYS A 95 10.24 -16.19 37.27
C LYS A 95 10.45 -16.29 35.75
N PHE A 96 11.64 -16.66 35.31
CA PHE A 96 11.94 -16.84 33.89
C PHE A 96 11.10 -17.96 33.27
N GLU A 97 10.93 -19.11 33.93
CA GLU A 97 10.08 -20.19 33.42
C GLU A 97 8.61 -19.76 33.33
N LYS A 98 8.11 -19.00 34.33
CA LYS A 98 6.77 -18.38 34.28
C LYS A 98 6.64 -17.39 33.12
N PHE A 99 7.69 -16.63 32.81
CA PHE A 99 7.73 -15.69 31.68
C PHE A 99 7.72 -16.44 30.34
N ALA A 100 8.64 -17.38 30.13
CA ALA A 100 8.72 -18.19 28.92
C ALA A 100 7.39 -18.92 28.62
N SER A 101 6.79 -19.57 29.63
CA SER A 101 5.53 -20.29 29.48
C SER A 101 4.31 -19.39 29.19
N ARG A 102 4.37 -18.09 29.53
CA ARG A 102 3.35 -17.11 29.13
C ARG A 102 3.67 -16.51 27.75
N PHE A 103 4.93 -16.22 27.47
CA PHE A 103 5.39 -15.71 26.18
C PHE A 103 5.02 -16.67 25.03
N GLU A 104 5.23 -17.99 25.20
CA GLU A 104 4.80 -19.03 24.25
C GLU A 104 3.28 -19.06 23.97
N LYS A 105 2.45 -18.35 24.76
CA LYS A 105 0.99 -18.32 24.65
C LYS A 105 0.43 -16.95 24.23
N LEU A 106 1.30 -15.97 23.95
CA LEU A 106 0.89 -14.72 23.34
C LEU A 106 0.45 -14.94 21.89
N GLU A 107 -0.11 -13.91 21.27
CA GLU A 107 -0.60 -13.99 19.89
C GLU A 107 0.56 -14.25 18.92
N SER A 108 0.29 -15.07 17.91
CA SER A 108 1.20 -15.32 16.79
C SER A 108 0.82 -14.40 15.63
N PRO A 109 1.79 -13.99 14.78
CA PRO A 109 1.49 -13.20 13.60
C PRO A 109 0.47 -13.91 12.70
N ARG A 110 -0.37 -13.11 12.04
CA ARG A 110 -1.32 -13.54 11.01
C ARG A 110 -0.54 -13.94 9.74
N ILE A 111 0.41 -13.10 9.34
CA ILE A 111 1.25 -13.34 8.16
C ILE A 111 2.38 -14.31 8.53
N LYS A 112 2.18 -15.60 8.21
CA LYS A 112 3.11 -16.67 8.57
C LYS A 112 4.04 -17.04 7.42
N HIS A 113 5.33 -16.83 7.61
CA HIS A 113 6.39 -17.33 6.72
C HIS A 113 6.24 -18.84 6.48
N LYS A 114 6.06 -19.24 5.22
CA LYS A 114 5.95 -20.66 4.81
C LYS A 114 7.32 -21.29 4.43
N ALA A 115 8.40 -20.50 4.46
CA ALA A 115 9.75 -20.97 4.16
C ALA A 115 10.32 -21.90 5.25
N VAL A 116 10.96 -22.99 4.83
CA VAL A 116 11.58 -23.96 5.73
C VAL A 116 12.68 -23.30 6.58
N GLY A 117 12.59 -23.48 7.90
CA GLY A 117 13.56 -22.93 8.86
C GLY A 117 13.25 -21.52 9.38
N MET A 118 12.27 -20.81 8.83
CA MET A 118 11.80 -19.53 9.39
C MET A 118 10.79 -19.74 10.52
N ALA A 119 10.88 -18.90 11.56
CA ALA A 119 9.95 -18.93 12.67
C ALA A 119 8.59 -18.30 12.30
N SER A 120 7.53 -19.10 12.30
CA SER A 120 6.15 -18.71 11.96
C SER A 120 5.19 -18.66 13.15
N GLY A 121 5.68 -18.97 14.36
CA GLY A 121 4.93 -18.85 15.61
C GLY A 121 5.15 -17.51 16.32
N VAL A 122 4.76 -17.47 17.60
CA VAL A 122 4.93 -16.32 18.49
C VAL A 122 6.36 -15.79 18.45
N GLN A 123 6.50 -14.49 18.19
CA GLN A 123 7.79 -13.83 18.09
C GLN A 123 7.69 -12.35 18.44
N PHE A 124 8.73 -11.85 19.10
CA PHE A 124 8.96 -10.42 19.30
C PHE A 124 9.81 -9.86 18.17
N ARG A 125 9.50 -8.63 17.76
CA ARG A 125 10.35 -7.85 16.85
C ARG A 125 10.45 -6.42 17.38
N LEU A 126 11.68 -5.91 17.49
CA LEU A 126 11.92 -4.57 18.05
C LEU A 126 11.20 -3.48 17.24
N MET A 127 11.14 -3.60 15.92
CA MET A 127 10.36 -2.71 15.04
C MET A 127 9.75 -3.55 13.91
N GLY A 128 8.91 -4.53 14.26
CA GLY A 128 8.34 -5.52 13.33
C GLY A 128 7.69 -4.90 12.09
N GLN A 129 7.70 -5.63 10.97
CA GLN A 129 7.02 -5.21 9.73
C GLN A 129 5.52 -4.97 9.99
N ARG A 130 4.90 -4.09 9.21
CA ARG A 130 3.48 -3.76 9.39
C ARG A 130 2.62 -4.83 8.75
N TYR A 131 1.51 -5.14 9.42
CA TYR A 131 0.49 -6.02 8.91
C TYR A 131 -0.30 -5.26 7.85
N ILE A 132 -0.39 -5.85 6.66
CA ILE A 132 -1.23 -5.37 5.55
C ILE A 132 -2.07 -6.54 5.04
N LEU A 133 -3.37 -6.31 4.89
CA LEU A 133 -4.37 -7.32 4.57
C LEU A 133 -4.06 -8.10 3.28
N ASP A 134 -3.61 -7.40 2.25
CA ASP A 134 -3.29 -8.01 0.96
C ASP A 134 -2.07 -8.96 1.04
N SER A 135 -1.12 -8.72 1.96
CA SER A 135 -0.06 -9.70 2.23
C SER A 135 -0.55 -10.94 2.99
N GLU A 136 -1.57 -10.82 3.85
CA GLU A 136 -2.23 -12.02 4.43
C GLU A 136 -2.92 -12.83 3.33
N ILE A 137 -3.62 -12.17 2.40
CA ILE A 137 -4.31 -12.81 1.27
C ILE A 137 -3.31 -13.56 0.39
N LEU A 138 -2.27 -12.88 -0.12
CA LEU A 138 -1.25 -13.49 -0.98
C LEU A 138 -0.49 -14.61 -0.25
N GLN A 139 -0.18 -14.47 1.04
CA GLN A 139 0.52 -15.50 1.81
C GLN A 139 -0.36 -16.71 2.14
N THR A 140 -1.67 -16.51 2.28
CA THR A 140 -2.64 -17.58 2.52
C THR A 140 -2.89 -18.37 1.24
N LEU A 141 -3.07 -17.69 0.11
CA LEU A 141 -3.42 -18.27 -1.19
C LEU A 141 -2.22 -18.74 -2.04
N SER A 142 -1.01 -18.75 -1.49
CA SER A 142 0.19 -19.34 -2.08
C SER A 142 0.62 -20.59 -1.30
N GLU A 143 1.06 -21.66 -1.97
CA GLU A 143 1.52 -22.89 -1.30
C GLU A 143 2.62 -23.54 -2.13
N TYR A 144 3.88 -23.49 -1.68
CA TYR A 144 4.98 -24.13 -2.39
C TYR A 144 4.91 -25.66 -2.25
N PRO A 145 5.10 -26.44 -3.35
CA PRO A 145 5.33 -26.01 -4.73
C PRO A 145 4.05 -25.82 -5.57
N VAL A 146 2.88 -26.22 -5.05
CA VAL A 146 1.61 -26.37 -5.78
C VAL A 146 1.13 -25.08 -6.44
N ARG A 147 1.03 -23.99 -5.66
CA ARG A 147 0.71 -22.64 -6.13
C ARG A 147 1.80 -21.70 -5.63
N SER A 148 2.98 -21.83 -6.25
CA SER A 148 4.20 -21.15 -5.79
C SER A 148 4.10 -19.62 -5.86
N PHE A 149 3.25 -19.08 -6.73
CA PHE A 149 2.96 -17.65 -6.83
C PHE A 149 1.44 -17.40 -6.76
N PRO A 150 0.99 -16.46 -5.92
CA PRO A 150 -0.36 -15.91 -5.98
C PRO A 150 -0.43 -14.87 -7.12
N ARG A 151 -1.55 -14.14 -7.24
CA ARG A 151 -1.76 -13.06 -8.23
C ARG A 151 -2.33 -11.82 -7.56
N GLY A 152 -2.12 -10.64 -8.13
CA GLY A 152 -2.80 -9.41 -7.68
C GLY A 152 -4.33 -9.54 -7.72
N LEU A 153 -4.85 -10.32 -8.68
CA LEU A 153 -6.26 -10.68 -8.75
C LEU A 153 -6.79 -11.36 -7.48
N ASP A 154 -5.99 -12.14 -6.75
CA ASP A 154 -6.43 -12.79 -5.50
C ASP A 154 -6.86 -11.76 -4.45
N VAL A 155 -6.17 -10.61 -4.40
CA VAL A 155 -6.48 -9.49 -3.50
C VAL A 155 -7.85 -8.92 -3.84
N PHE A 156 -8.10 -8.63 -5.12
CA PHE A 156 -9.36 -8.05 -5.56
C PHE A 156 -10.54 -9.03 -5.53
N ALA A 157 -10.30 -10.33 -5.76
CA ALA A 157 -11.32 -11.36 -5.57
C ALA A 157 -11.76 -11.42 -4.11
N VAL A 158 -10.81 -11.51 -3.16
CA VAL A 158 -11.12 -11.49 -1.73
C VAL A 158 -11.79 -10.19 -1.29
N LEU A 159 -11.37 -9.03 -1.82
CA LEU A 159 -12.03 -7.74 -1.55
C LEU A 159 -13.43 -7.59 -2.17
N GLY A 160 -13.92 -8.59 -2.93
CA GLY A 160 -15.30 -8.67 -3.41
C GLY A 160 -15.51 -8.46 -4.91
N SER A 161 -14.45 -8.50 -5.74
CA SER A 161 -14.60 -8.49 -7.20
C SER A 161 -14.97 -9.88 -7.72
N ASP A 162 -16.26 -10.09 -8.00
CA ASP A 162 -16.74 -11.22 -8.81
C ASP A 162 -15.90 -11.38 -10.09
N ARG A 163 -15.49 -10.28 -10.73
CA ARG A 163 -14.74 -10.34 -11.99
C ARG A 163 -13.31 -10.85 -11.81
N ALA A 164 -12.63 -10.45 -10.74
CA ALA A 164 -11.31 -11.00 -10.41
C ALA A 164 -11.42 -12.51 -10.08
N ALA A 165 -12.45 -12.91 -9.33
CA ALA A 165 -12.75 -14.32 -9.05
C ALA A 165 -13.03 -15.11 -10.35
N ASP A 166 -13.85 -14.59 -11.26
CA ASP A 166 -14.11 -15.20 -12.57
C ASP A 166 -12.83 -15.39 -13.41
N ILE A 167 -11.91 -14.42 -13.39
CA ILE A 167 -10.64 -14.53 -14.14
C ILE A 167 -9.74 -15.61 -13.50
N LEU A 168 -9.65 -15.66 -12.17
CA LEU A 168 -8.90 -16.70 -11.45
C LEU A 168 -9.48 -18.10 -11.71
N ASP A 169 -10.81 -18.22 -11.68
CA ASP A 169 -11.52 -19.50 -11.76
C ASP A 169 -11.67 -20.01 -13.20
N GLN A 170 -11.84 -19.13 -14.20
CA GLN A 170 -12.15 -19.53 -15.59
C GLN A 170 -10.99 -19.31 -16.58
N VAL A 171 -10.14 -18.30 -16.37
CA VAL A 171 -8.98 -18.02 -17.27
C VAL A 171 -7.73 -18.72 -16.75
N TYR A 172 -7.45 -18.61 -15.45
CA TYR A 172 -6.30 -19.25 -14.83
C TYR A 172 -6.61 -20.66 -14.27
N ASN A 173 -7.88 -21.03 -14.09
CA ASN A 173 -8.31 -22.33 -13.57
C ASN A 173 -7.67 -22.68 -12.20
N GLU A 174 -7.45 -21.67 -11.35
CA GLU A 174 -6.80 -21.82 -10.03
C GLU A 174 -7.49 -22.88 -9.13
N PRO A 175 -8.84 -23.03 -9.12
CA PRO A 175 -9.51 -24.10 -8.39
C PRO A 175 -9.14 -25.52 -8.83
N GLU A 176 -8.81 -25.72 -10.11
CA GLU A 176 -8.40 -27.04 -10.64
C GLU A 176 -6.92 -27.35 -10.34
N GLN A 177 -6.11 -26.33 -10.07
CA GLN A 177 -4.69 -26.47 -9.75
C GLN A 177 -4.44 -26.81 -8.27
N TRP A 178 -5.34 -26.39 -7.36
CA TRP A 178 -5.17 -26.58 -5.92
C TRP A 178 -6.50 -26.70 -5.17
N ASP A 179 -6.87 -27.93 -4.74
CA ASP A 179 -8.12 -28.24 -4.02
C ASP A 179 -8.42 -27.37 -2.77
N ARG A 180 -7.39 -26.74 -2.16
CA ARG A 180 -7.54 -25.86 -0.99
C ARG A 180 -7.78 -24.40 -1.37
N TYR A 181 -7.66 -24.02 -2.64
CA TYR A 181 -7.77 -22.63 -3.11
C TYR A 181 -9.13 -22.01 -2.76
N LEU A 182 -10.23 -22.59 -3.26
CA LEU A 182 -11.58 -22.09 -2.99
C LEU A 182 -11.91 -22.05 -1.48
N PRO A 183 -11.72 -23.14 -0.67
CA PRO A 183 -11.97 -23.08 0.77
C PRO A 183 -11.15 -22.01 1.53
N LEU A 184 -9.96 -21.65 1.03
CA LEU A 184 -9.16 -20.57 1.61
C LEU A 184 -9.62 -19.19 1.13
N ARG A 185 -10.01 -19.04 -0.14
CA ARG A 185 -10.56 -17.79 -0.68
C ARG A 185 -11.88 -17.44 -0.01
N ASP A 186 -12.83 -18.38 0.05
CA ASP A 186 -14.11 -18.24 0.76
C ASP A 186 -13.90 -17.81 2.23
N SER A 187 -12.90 -18.40 2.90
CA SER A 187 -12.57 -18.07 4.29
C SER A 187 -11.97 -16.67 4.46
N LEU A 188 -11.27 -16.15 3.45
CA LEU A 188 -10.73 -14.79 3.44
C LEU A 188 -11.83 -13.77 3.08
N GLU A 189 -12.65 -14.06 2.07
CA GLU A 189 -13.83 -13.27 1.68
C GLU A 189 -14.75 -13.05 2.90
N LEU A 190 -15.07 -14.12 3.65
CA LEU A 190 -15.84 -14.04 4.89
C LEU A 190 -15.14 -13.22 5.98
N ALA A 191 -13.81 -13.28 6.08
CA ALA A 191 -13.05 -12.50 7.06
C ALA A 191 -13.02 -10.99 6.71
N VAL A 192 -13.10 -10.62 5.43
CA VAL A 192 -13.09 -9.22 4.98
C VAL A 192 -14.49 -8.64 4.72
N GLN A 193 -15.56 -9.46 4.77
CA GLN A 193 -16.94 -9.01 4.56
C GLN A 193 -17.37 -7.93 5.56
N ASP A 194 -17.00 -8.09 6.83
CA ASP A 194 -17.20 -7.10 7.91
C ASP A 194 -15.95 -6.23 8.15
N TRP A 195 -14.90 -6.36 7.31
CA TRP A 195 -13.72 -5.52 7.42
C TRP A 195 -14.02 -4.08 7.00
N LYS A 196 -13.65 -3.19 7.90
CA LYS A 196 -13.69 -1.74 7.74
C LYS A 196 -12.35 -1.18 8.19
N PRO A 197 -11.86 -0.08 7.60
CA PRO A 197 -10.60 0.53 8.00
C PRO A 197 -10.51 0.83 9.51
N GLU A 198 -11.62 1.10 10.20
CA GLU A 198 -11.65 1.43 11.62
C GLU A 198 -11.49 0.22 12.56
N ASN A 199 -11.72 -1.00 12.08
CA ASN A 199 -11.78 -2.21 12.91
C ASN A 199 -10.43 -2.93 13.07
N ASP A 200 -9.49 -2.77 12.12
CA ASP A 200 -8.26 -3.57 12.03
C ASP A 200 -7.03 -2.66 11.80
N HIS A 201 -6.63 -1.94 12.85
CA HIS A 201 -5.46 -1.05 12.87
C HIS A 201 -5.45 -0.01 11.74
N SER A 202 -6.41 0.92 11.79
CA SER A 202 -6.63 2.00 10.83
C SER A 202 -5.34 2.70 10.40
N SER A 203 -5.18 2.82 9.08
CA SER A 203 -4.05 3.48 8.43
C SER A 203 -4.45 4.09 7.09
N ILE A 204 -3.63 5.00 6.58
CA ILE A 204 -3.81 5.60 5.25
C ILE A 204 -3.80 4.51 4.16
N TYR A 205 -2.93 3.51 4.26
CA TYR A 205 -2.90 2.36 3.35
C TYR A 205 -4.18 1.50 3.41
N HIS A 206 -4.69 1.20 4.61
CA HIS A 206 -5.96 0.47 4.75
C HIS A 206 -7.15 1.27 4.21
N ALA A 207 -7.16 2.59 4.38
CA ALA A 207 -8.17 3.44 3.75
C ALA A 207 -8.04 3.45 2.21
N TRP A 208 -6.83 3.43 1.64
CA TRP A 208 -6.62 3.31 0.18
C TRP A 208 -7.19 2.00 -0.39
N LEU A 209 -6.94 0.85 0.25
CA LEU A 209 -7.53 -0.42 -0.17
C LEU A 209 -9.07 -0.37 -0.18
N ASP A 210 -9.70 0.39 0.72
CA ASP A 210 -11.16 0.58 0.71
C ASP A 210 -11.65 1.56 -0.38
N VAL A 211 -10.79 2.47 -0.88
CA VAL A 211 -11.05 3.23 -2.12
C VAL A 211 -11.05 2.27 -3.32
N LEU A 212 -10.00 1.45 -3.45
CA LEU A 212 -9.89 0.50 -4.57
C LEU A 212 -11.01 -0.55 -4.55
N ARG A 213 -11.46 -0.98 -3.37
CA ARG A 213 -12.64 -1.84 -3.19
C ARG A 213 -13.94 -1.23 -3.74
N GLU A 214 -14.10 0.09 -3.71
CA GLU A 214 -15.26 0.74 -4.32
C GLU A 214 -15.12 0.85 -5.85
N LEU A 215 -13.89 1.03 -6.36
CA LEU A 215 -13.61 1.09 -7.81
C LEU A 215 -13.93 -0.23 -8.53
N ILE A 216 -13.64 -1.38 -7.89
CA ILE A 216 -13.96 -2.72 -8.40
C ILE A 216 -15.37 -3.22 -8.06
N ALA A 217 -16.19 -2.40 -7.39
CA ALA A 217 -17.54 -2.80 -7.00
C ALA A 217 -18.46 -2.93 -8.22
N LYS A 218 -19.54 -3.72 -8.09
CA LYS A 218 -20.54 -3.86 -9.15
C LYS A 218 -21.14 -2.48 -9.50
N PRO A 219 -21.11 -2.07 -10.78
CA PRO A 219 -21.74 -0.84 -11.23
C PRO A 219 -23.21 -0.78 -10.83
N ASP A 220 -23.70 0.42 -10.51
CA ASP A 220 -25.13 0.63 -10.32
C ASP A 220 -25.87 0.25 -11.62
N PRO A 221 -26.99 -0.50 -11.58
CA PRO A 221 -27.80 -0.76 -12.77
C PRO A 221 -28.27 0.48 -13.54
N ALA A 222 -28.24 1.66 -12.91
CA ALA A 222 -28.49 2.97 -13.53
C ALA A 222 -27.27 3.63 -14.20
N ALA A 223 -26.06 3.07 -14.06
CA ALA A 223 -24.85 3.57 -14.71
C ALA A 223 -24.94 3.50 -16.25
N PRO A 224 -24.15 4.30 -17.00
CA PRO A 224 -24.10 4.24 -18.45
C PRO A 224 -23.80 2.82 -18.96
N LEU A 225 -24.39 2.43 -20.10
CA LEU A 225 -24.27 1.05 -20.61
C LEU A 225 -22.82 0.57 -20.83
N PHE A 226 -21.89 1.46 -21.19
CA PHE A 226 -20.47 1.10 -21.31
C PHE A 226 -19.89 0.71 -19.94
N ALA A 227 -20.24 1.43 -18.87
CA ALA A 227 -19.75 1.16 -17.52
C ALA A 227 -20.30 -0.14 -16.91
N GLN A 228 -21.28 -0.77 -17.55
CA GLN A 228 -21.84 -2.08 -17.16
C GLN A 228 -21.23 -3.25 -17.95
N ASP A 229 -20.41 -3.00 -18.98
CA ASP A 229 -19.86 -4.05 -19.83
C ASP A 229 -18.56 -4.67 -19.28
N THR A 230 -18.24 -5.88 -19.73
CA THR A 230 -17.09 -6.64 -19.21
C THR A 230 -15.75 -5.98 -19.54
N ALA A 231 -15.64 -5.24 -20.65
CA ALA A 231 -14.40 -4.55 -21.01
C ALA A 231 -14.16 -3.35 -20.09
N TRP A 232 -15.22 -2.65 -19.65
CA TRP A 232 -15.12 -1.63 -18.64
C TRP A 232 -14.75 -2.20 -17.27
N LEU A 233 -15.40 -3.30 -16.84
CA LEU A 233 -15.03 -3.97 -15.59
C LEU A 233 -13.56 -4.44 -15.57
N ASP A 234 -13.06 -4.95 -16.71
CA ASP A 234 -11.66 -5.33 -16.86
C ASP A 234 -10.72 -4.10 -16.83
N LYS A 235 -11.14 -2.95 -17.40
CA LYS A 235 -10.41 -1.66 -17.29
C LYS A 235 -10.37 -1.14 -15.85
N GLU A 236 -11.47 -1.20 -15.10
CA GLU A 236 -11.50 -0.73 -13.71
C GLU A 236 -10.67 -1.63 -12.80
N LEU A 237 -10.73 -2.95 -13.02
CA LEU A 237 -9.86 -3.91 -12.35
C LEU A 237 -8.37 -3.68 -12.69
N THR A 238 -8.04 -3.34 -13.94
CA THR A 238 -6.68 -2.93 -14.34
C THR A 238 -6.24 -1.65 -13.64
N THR A 239 -7.13 -0.66 -13.55
CA THR A 239 -6.86 0.62 -12.86
C THR A 239 -6.64 0.40 -11.37
N ALA A 240 -7.44 -0.47 -10.75
CA ALA A 240 -7.28 -0.86 -9.35
C ALA A 240 -5.99 -1.66 -9.11
N LEU A 241 -5.63 -2.61 -10.00
CA LEU A 241 -4.39 -3.38 -9.95
C LEU A 241 -3.14 -2.49 -10.09
N ALA A 242 -3.15 -1.55 -11.04
CA ALA A 242 -2.07 -0.57 -11.20
C ALA A 242 -1.97 0.35 -9.96
N SER A 243 -3.08 0.88 -9.47
CA SER A 243 -3.13 1.72 -8.27
C SER A 243 -2.75 0.97 -6.98
N TRP A 244 -2.98 -0.33 -6.92
CA TRP A 244 -2.47 -1.21 -5.86
C TRP A 244 -0.97 -1.51 -6.02
N ALA A 245 -0.47 -1.67 -7.24
CA ALA A 245 0.96 -1.78 -7.50
C ALA A 245 1.72 -0.50 -7.10
N GLU A 246 1.20 0.68 -7.48
CA GLU A 246 1.67 1.99 -7.01
C GLU A 246 1.61 2.08 -5.48
N GLY A 247 0.47 1.73 -4.86
CA GLY A 247 0.33 1.73 -3.40
C GLY A 247 1.31 0.77 -2.69
N ARG A 248 1.65 -0.36 -3.31
CA ARG A 248 2.66 -1.31 -2.82
C ARG A 248 4.09 -0.85 -3.07
N HIS A 249 4.32 -0.03 -4.09
CA HIS A 249 5.58 0.66 -4.34
C HIS A 249 5.79 1.79 -3.31
N ASP A 250 4.80 2.68 -3.15
CA ASP A 250 4.68 3.64 -2.05
C ASP A 250 4.80 2.98 -0.66
N ILE A 251 4.60 1.64 -0.56
CA ILE A 251 4.99 0.84 0.62
C ILE A 251 6.12 -0.24 0.46
N ILE A 252 7.23 0.02 -0.26
CA ILE A 252 8.51 -0.77 -0.29
C ILE A 252 9.64 -0.55 0.81
N LEU A 253 10.33 0.61 0.98
CA LEU A 253 11.41 0.87 2.01
C LEU A 253 11.04 0.97 3.54
N TYR A 254 10.10 1.85 3.95
CA TYR A 254 9.06 1.67 5.01
C TYR A 254 7.60 2.16 4.73
N ALA A 255 7.28 3.11 3.82
CA ALA A 255 7.99 3.34 2.55
C ALA A 255 7.65 4.51 1.57
N ASN A 256 7.96 4.29 0.27
CA ASN A 256 8.38 5.16 -0.84
C ASN A 256 8.59 4.26 -2.10
N ALA A 257 8.32 4.59 -3.39
CA ALA A 257 7.35 5.51 -4.07
C ALA A 257 7.78 5.79 -5.56
N SER A 258 6.85 6.29 -6.43
CA SER A 258 7.08 7.39 -7.43
C SER A 258 6.89 7.22 -9.01
N TRP A 259 5.75 7.70 -9.59
CA TRP A 259 5.59 8.99 -10.39
C TRP A 259 5.98 9.19 -11.90
N ALA A 260 5.07 9.73 -12.76
CA ALA A 260 5.23 10.73 -13.90
C ALA A 260 3.91 10.96 -14.71
N GLU A 261 3.76 11.65 -15.87
CA GLU A 261 4.27 12.92 -16.50
C GLU A 261 3.21 13.43 -17.54
N GLY A 262 3.26 14.68 -18.06
CA GLY A 262 2.47 15.06 -19.26
C GLY A 262 2.36 16.55 -19.67
N GLU A 263 3.03 16.95 -20.76
CA GLU A 263 3.07 18.33 -21.31
C GLU A 263 1.90 18.66 -22.29
N GLY A 264 1.38 19.89 -22.28
CA GLY A 264 0.21 20.30 -23.09
C GLY A 264 0.42 21.54 -23.99
N GLY A 265 0.52 21.32 -25.31
CA GLY A 265 0.75 22.38 -26.30
C GLY A 265 -0.47 23.23 -26.68
N MET A 266 -0.21 24.46 -27.15
CA MET A 266 -1.23 25.47 -27.49
C MET A 266 -1.82 25.28 -28.90
N GLU A 267 -2.99 24.68 -28.98
CA GLU A 267 -4.02 25.05 -29.95
C GLU A 267 -5.36 25.13 -29.19
N LYS A 268 -6.29 26.03 -29.59
CA LYS A 268 -7.58 26.18 -28.91
C LYS A 268 -8.70 25.64 -29.82
N PRO A 269 -9.16 24.39 -29.63
CA PRO A 269 -10.35 23.88 -30.30
C PRO A 269 -11.60 24.61 -29.79
N PRO A 270 -12.80 24.38 -30.36
CA PRO A 270 -14.03 24.62 -29.61
C PRO A 270 -13.95 23.92 -28.25
N LEU A 271 -14.54 24.52 -27.19
CA LEU A 271 -14.53 24.01 -25.81
C LEU A 271 -14.62 22.47 -25.79
N PRO A 272 -13.51 21.76 -25.51
CA PRO A 272 -13.52 20.32 -25.53
C PRO A 272 -14.37 19.84 -24.37
N LYS A 273 -15.51 19.23 -24.68
CA LYS A 273 -16.34 18.63 -23.65
C LYS A 273 -15.67 17.35 -23.17
N GLY A 274 -14.98 17.42 -22.04
CA GLY A 274 -14.57 16.25 -21.28
C GLY A 274 -15.78 15.55 -20.64
N TYR A 275 -15.52 14.40 -20.05
CA TYR A 275 -16.45 13.62 -19.25
C TYR A 275 -15.64 13.10 -18.06
N VAL A 276 -16.16 13.22 -16.84
CA VAL A 276 -15.49 12.70 -15.64
C VAL A 276 -15.85 11.23 -15.47
N GLU A 277 -14.87 10.42 -15.05
CA GLU A 277 -15.08 8.99 -14.79
C GLU A 277 -16.27 8.81 -13.81
N PRO A 278 -17.28 7.97 -14.12
CA PRO A 278 -18.57 7.98 -13.42
C PRO A 278 -18.54 7.25 -12.06
N VAL A 279 -17.57 7.62 -11.22
CA VAL A 279 -17.22 6.99 -9.93
C VAL A 279 -17.31 7.99 -8.75
N PRO A 280 -18.44 8.69 -8.55
CA PRO A 280 -18.57 9.74 -7.51
C PRO A 280 -18.18 9.26 -6.11
N LYS A 281 -18.52 8.01 -5.76
CA LYS A 281 -18.14 7.41 -4.48
C LYS A 281 -16.63 7.22 -4.30
N VAL A 282 -15.87 7.00 -5.37
CA VAL A 282 -14.41 6.94 -5.31
C VAL A 282 -13.88 8.32 -4.94
N PHE A 283 -14.37 9.38 -5.59
CA PHE A 283 -14.01 10.76 -5.23
C PHE A 283 -14.40 11.10 -3.77
N ALA A 284 -15.60 10.74 -3.30
CA ALA A 284 -16.00 10.91 -1.90
C ALA A 284 -15.05 10.21 -0.90
N LYS A 285 -14.59 8.99 -1.22
CA LYS A 285 -13.59 8.28 -0.39
C LYS A 285 -12.20 8.91 -0.49
N LEU A 286 -11.81 9.45 -1.65
CA LEU A 286 -10.56 10.21 -1.81
C LEU A 286 -10.57 11.49 -0.94
N GLU A 287 -11.67 12.23 -0.88
CA GLU A 287 -11.78 13.41 -0.01
C GLU A 287 -11.66 13.02 1.47
N ALA A 288 -12.35 11.94 1.88
CA ALA A 288 -12.24 11.39 3.23
C ALA A 288 -10.81 10.96 3.58
N LEU A 289 -10.05 10.39 2.63
CA LEU A 289 -8.64 10.02 2.80
C LEU A 289 -7.72 11.23 2.96
N VAL A 290 -7.94 12.29 2.17
CA VAL A 290 -7.22 13.56 2.32
C VAL A 290 -7.48 14.15 3.71
N GLN A 291 -8.73 14.12 4.17
CA GLN A 291 -9.09 14.62 5.49
C GLN A 291 -8.47 13.77 6.62
N LEU A 292 -8.51 12.44 6.53
CA LEU A 292 -7.84 11.53 7.46
C LEU A 292 -6.33 11.82 7.54
N THR A 293 -5.68 12.03 6.38
CA THR A 293 -4.25 12.33 6.30
C THR A 293 -3.91 13.66 7.00
N ARG A 294 -4.73 14.70 6.81
CA ARG A 294 -4.57 15.98 7.52
C ARG A 294 -4.73 15.81 9.03
N ASP A 295 -5.70 15.03 9.47
CA ASP A 295 -5.99 14.83 10.89
C ASP A 295 -4.87 14.03 11.57
N VAL A 296 -4.39 12.94 10.95
CA VAL A 296 -3.20 12.19 11.39
C VAL A 296 -1.98 13.10 11.52
N LEU A 297 -1.66 13.89 10.49
CA LEU A 297 -0.52 14.80 10.53
C LEU A 297 -0.66 15.88 11.61
N ARG A 298 -1.89 16.37 11.87
CA ARG A 298 -2.16 17.37 12.90
C ARG A 298 -2.02 16.79 14.31
N GLU A 299 -2.55 15.60 14.55
CA GLU A 299 -2.46 14.90 15.84
C GLU A 299 -1.03 14.49 16.20
N GLN A 300 -0.19 14.19 15.21
CA GLN A 300 1.23 13.90 15.41
C GLN A 300 2.13 15.16 15.42
N GLU A 301 1.55 16.37 15.38
CA GLU A 301 2.27 17.66 15.33
C GLU A 301 3.21 17.85 14.11
N TYR A 302 2.95 17.13 13.00
CA TYR A 302 3.73 17.20 11.75
C TYR A 302 3.05 17.97 10.60
N LEU A 303 1.78 18.37 10.74
CA LEU A 303 1.07 19.12 9.70
C LEU A 303 1.66 20.54 9.55
N VAL A 304 2.49 20.75 8.53
CA VAL A 304 3.01 22.07 8.16
C VAL A 304 1.97 22.90 7.38
N PRO A 305 1.98 24.24 7.47
CA PRO A 305 0.96 25.08 6.82
C PRO A 305 0.85 24.89 5.30
N ASP A 306 1.98 24.77 4.60
CA ASP A 306 1.99 24.56 3.15
C ASP A 306 1.32 23.22 2.77
N ALA A 307 1.49 22.17 3.58
CA ALA A 307 0.86 20.86 3.37
C ALA A 307 -0.66 20.90 3.65
N ASP A 308 -1.11 21.68 4.64
CA ASP A 308 -2.54 21.86 4.90
C ASP A 308 -3.23 22.62 3.75
N VAL A 309 -2.56 23.63 3.17
CA VAL A 309 -3.03 24.33 1.96
C VAL A 309 -3.11 23.40 0.76
N LEU A 310 -2.13 22.51 0.58
CA LEU A 310 -2.16 21.53 -0.52
C LEU A 310 -3.27 20.50 -0.35
N ALA A 311 -3.48 19.99 0.86
CA ALA A 311 -4.57 19.06 1.14
C ALA A 311 -5.95 19.71 0.91
N VAL A 312 -6.13 20.99 1.23
CA VAL A 312 -7.36 21.74 0.90
C VAL A 312 -7.56 21.89 -0.61
N ARG A 313 -6.49 22.17 -1.38
CA ARG A 313 -6.58 22.26 -2.86
C ARG A 313 -6.89 20.91 -3.51
N LEU A 314 -6.29 19.83 -3.01
CA LEU A 314 -6.55 18.48 -3.48
C LEU A 314 -8.01 18.06 -3.19
N ALA A 315 -8.53 18.36 -1.99
CA ALA A 315 -9.93 18.14 -1.65
C ALA A 315 -10.90 18.93 -2.56
N ASP A 316 -10.60 20.20 -2.88
CA ASP A 316 -11.43 21.00 -3.81
C ASP A 316 -11.46 20.40 -5.23
N LEU A 317 -10.33 19.90 -5.73
CA LEU A 317 -10.29 19.18 -7.01
C LEU A 317 -11.10 17.88 -6.97
N ILE A 318 -10.96 17.08 -5.91
CA ILE A 318 -11.69 15.83 -5.74
C ILE A 318 -13.21 16.08 -5.67
N GLY A 319 -13.67 17.01 -4.83
CA GLY A 319 -15.09 17.35 -4.70
C GLY A 319 -15.67 17.98 -5.98
N PHE A 320 -14.85 18.68 -6.77
CA PHE A 320 -15.23 19.12 -8.11
C PHE A 320 -15.46 17.95 -9.08
N LEU A 321 -14.60 16.92 -9.05
CA LEU A 321 -14.75 15.72 -9.88
C LEU A 321 -15.96 14.89 -9.45
N GLU A 322 -16.17 14.70 -8.15
CA GLU A 322 -17.38 14.08 -7.59
C GLU A 322 -18.64 14.77 -8.12
N ALA A 323 -18.73 16.09 -7.95
CA ALA A 323 -19.89 16.88 -8.37
C ALA A 323 -20.09 16.89 -9.90
N CYS A 324 -19.05 16.65 -10.70
CA CYS A 324 -19.18 16.46 -12.15
C CYS A 324 -19.71 15.07 -12.49
N ALA A 325 -19.10 14.01 -11.94
CA ALA A 325 -19.56 12.63 -12.13
C ALA A 325 -21.04 12.46 -11.71
N ASP A 326 -21.46 13.05 -10.59
CA ASP A 326 -22.84 13.03 -10.11
C ASP A 326 -23.83 13.77 -11.02
N LYS A 327 -23.42 14.87 -11.67
CA LYS A 327 -24.24 15.55 -12.70
C LYS A 327 -24.36 14.68 -13.94
N GLU A 328 -23.23 14.15 -14.43
CA GLU A 328 -23.16 13.39 -15.68
C GLU A 328 -23.90 12.05 -15.58
N LEU A 329 -23.83 11.36 -14.43
CA LEU A 329 -24.64 10.19 -14.12
C LEU A 329 -26.14 10.47 -14.10
N ARG A 330 -26.56 11.66 -13.64
CA ARG A 330 -27.96 12.11 -13.67
C ARG A 330 -28.39 12.63 -15.06
N GLY A 331 -27.52 12.57 -16.06
CA GLY A 331 -27.76 13.07 -17.42
C GLY A 331 -27.80 14.60 -17.51
N GLU A 332 -27.36 15.31 -16.47
CA GLU A 332 -27.27 16.77 -16.45
C GLU A 332 -26.05 17.22 -17.28
N THR A 333 -26.21 18.30 -18.04
CA THR A 333 -25.10 18.88 -18.80
C THR A 333 -24.27 19.79 -17.90
N LEU A 334 -22.96 19.55 -17.83
CA LEU A 334 -22.03 20.40 -17.09
C LEU A 334 -22.01 21.85 -17.63
N MET A 335 -21.62 22.79 -16.78
CA MET A 335 -21.50 24.20 -17.16
C MET A 335 -20.23 24.45 -18.00
N ASP A 336 -20.20 25.53 -18.78
CA ASP A 336 -18.99 25.93 -19.52
C ASP A 336 -17.76 26.09 -18.60
N ALA A 337 -17.96 26.55 -17.36
CA ALA A 337 -16.91 26.66 -16.35
C ALA A 337 -16.38 25.29 -15.88
N ASP A 338 -17.26 24.29 -15.76
CA ASP A 338 -16.90 22.92 -15.40
C ASP A 338 -16.03 22.32 -16.53
N TYR A 339 -16.46 22.45 -17.80
CA TYR A 339 -15.67 22.00 -18.96
C TYR A 339 -14.32 22.72 -19.08
N ILE A 340 -14.26 24.02 -18.74
CA ILE A 340 -12.99 24.76 -18.71
C ILE A 340 -12.06 24.19 -17.64
N ARG A 341 -12.53 23.88 -16.42
CA ARG A 341 -11.67 23.28 -15.39
C ARG A 341 -11.21 21.88 -15.80
N ILE A 342 -12.10 21.04 -16.35
CA ILE A 342 -11.74 19.73 -16.89
C ILE A 342 -10.67 19.84 -17.98
N GLN A 343 -10.75 20.85 -18.87
CA GLN A 343 -9.72 21.09 -19.89
C GLN A 343 -8.32 21.37 -19.30
N TYR A 344 -8.23 21.95 -18.10
CA TYR A 344 -6.95 22.29 -17.44
C TYR A 344 -6.57 21.35 -16.29
N ILE A 345 -7.28 20.23 -16.10
CA ILE A 345 -7.05 19.29 -14.98
C ILE A 345 -5.59 18.82 -14.88
N GLY A 346 -4.93 18.56 -16.02
CA GLY A 346 -3.51 18.15 -16.04
C GLY A 346 -2.57 19.21 -15.47
N SER A 347 -2.86 20.50 -15.71
CA SER A 347 -2.08 21.61 -15.12
C SER A 347 -2.35 21.78 -13.63
N GLU A 348 -3.57 21.48 -13.18
CA GLU A 348 -3.92 21.51 -11.75
C GLU A 348 -3.24 20.37 -10.98
N LEU A 349 -3.21 19.17 -11.57
CA LEU A 349 -2.49 18.00 -11.04
C LEU A 349 -0.95 18.21 -11.05
N GLU A 350 -0.37 18.75 -12.12
CA GLU A 350 1.07 19.08 -12.16
C GLU A 350 1.45 20.06 -11.04
N GLN A 351 0.64 21.10 -10.82
CA GLN A 351 0.90 22.07 -9.75
C GLN A 351 0.80 21.45 -8.36
N LEU A 352 -0.26 20.67 -8.08
CA LEU A 352 -0.43 19.97 -6.81
C LEU A 352 0.78 19.08 -6.51
N SER A 353 1.20 18.27 -7.48
CA SER A 353 2.29 17.34 -7.30
C SER A 353 3.67 18.05 -7.23
N THR A 354 3.90 19.11 -8.01
CA THR A 354 5.12 19.93 -7.94
C THR A 354 5.24 20.59 -6.55
N ASP A 355 4.12 21.09 -6.02
CA ASP A 355 4.09 21.72 -4.71
C ASP A 355 4.30 20.71 -3.57
N ILE A 356 3.85 19.46 -3.72
CA ILE A 356 4.17 18.36 -2.78
C ILE A 356 5.69 18.12 -2.75
N VAL A 357 6.37 18.04 -3.90
CA VAL A 357 7.85 17.89 -3.93
C VAL A 357 8.55 19.13 -3.35
N ASN A 358 7.97 20.33 -3.49
CA ASN A 358 8.47 21.54 -2.84
C ASN A 358 8.31 21.52 -1.30
N LEU A 359 7.43 20.70 -0.71
CA LEU A 359 7.32 20.58 0.75
C LEU A 359 8.62 20.06 1.36
N ASP A 360 9.20 19.00 0.79
CA ASP A 360 10.44 18.41 1.29
C ASP A 360 11.63 19.39 1.15
N ARG A 361 11.64 20.21 0.10
CA ARG A 361 12.63 21.29 -0.07
C ARG A 361 12.42 22.47 0.89
N ASN A 362 11.18 22.75 1.31
CA ASN A 362 10.87 23.77 2.32
C ASN A 362 10.98 23.24 3.77
N MET A 363 11.11 21.94 3.97
CA MET A 363 11.33 21.36 5.30
C MET A 363 12.65 21.85 5.90
N PRO A 364 12.75 21.95 7.24
CA PRO A 364 14.00 22.33 7.89
C PRO A 364 15.12 21.35 7.50
N ALA A 365 16.10 21.81 6.72
CA ALA A 365 17.31 21.06 6.50
C ALA A 365 18.06 20.91 7.83
N PHE A 366 18.53 19.71 8.14
CA PHE A 366 19.35 19.42 9.32
C PHE A 366 20.75 19.02 8.90
N ASN A 367 21.77 19.53 9.59
CA ASN A 367 23.14 19.06 9.39
C ASN A 367 23.35 17.68 10.03
N TRP A 368 24.54 17.11 9.82
CA TRP A 368 24.92 15.78 10.36
C TRP A 368 24.94 15.69 11.90
N GLU A 369 24.87 16.82 12.61
CA GLU A 369 24.76 16.92 14.07
C GLU A 369 23.30 17.10 14.54
N GLY A 370 22.33 17.07 13.62
CA GLY A 370 20.90 17.26 13.91
C GLY A 370 20.48 18.71 14.14
N GLN A 371 21.29 19.69 13.73
CA GLN A 371 20.99 21.12 13.88
C GLN A 371 20.32 21.68 12.62
N LYS A 372 19.24 22.45 12.80
CA LYS A 372 18.55 23.13 11.70
C LYS A 372 19.50 24.13 11.03
N VAL A 373 19.62 24.05 9.70
CA VAL A 373 20.34 25.02 8.87
C VAL A 373 19.37 25.80 7.98
N GLU A 374 19.63 27.09 7.81
CA GLU A 374 18.89 27.93 6.85
C GLU A 374 19.56 27.81 5.48
N MET A 375 18.90 27.07 4.57
CA MET A 375 19.16 27.15 3.13
C MET A 375 17.89 27.68 2.48
N GLU A 376 18.01 28.71 1.64
CA GLU A 376 16.89 29.21 0.83
C GLU A 376 16.45 28.11 -0.16
N PRO A 377 15.22 27.56 -0.01
CA PRO A 377 14.75 26.47 -0.85
C PRO A 377 14.72 26.88 -2.31
N HIS A 378 15.42 26.13 -3.17
CA HIS A 378 15.21 26.24 -4.61
C HIS A 378 13.88 25.58 -4.96
N LYS A 379 12.81 26.39 -4.89
CA LYS A 379 11.48 26.02 -5.38
C LYS A 379 11.56 25.64 -6.85
N LEU A 380 10.98 24.50 -7.19
CA LEU A 380 10.87 24.01 -8.55
C LEU A 380 10.06 25.01 -9.39
N ARG A 381 10.57 25.34 -10.58
CA ARG A 381 9.88 26.17 -11.58
C ARG A 381 8.80 25.41 -12.36
N GLY A 382 8.80 24.09 -12.22
CA GLY A 382 7.89 23.15 -12.86
C GLY A 382 8.49 21.74 -12.79
N TRP A 383 7.70 20.78 -13.23
CA TRP A 383 8.01 19.34 -13.17
C TRP A 383 9.32 18.95 -13.87
N PHE A 384 9.64 19.66 -14.96
CA PHE A 384 10.85 19.50 -15.78
C PHE A 384 12.19 19.67 -15.03
N GLU A 385 12.19 20.16 -13.79
CA GLU A 385 13.39 20.31 -12.96
C GLU A 385 13.66 19.12 -12.02
N ILE A 386 12.81 18.09 -12.05
CA ILE A 386 12.96 16.87 -11.24
C ILE A 386 13.84 15.86 -11.98
N THR A 387 14.60 15.07 -11.23
CA THR A 387 15.64 14.16 -11.75
C THR A 387 15.74 12.91 -10.89
N GLY A 388 15.70 11.72 -11.50
CA GLY A 388 15.78 10.43 -10.80
C GLY A 388 14.98 9.34 -11.53
N PRO A 389 14.90 8.13 -10.96
CA PRO A 389 13.87 7.14 -11.33
C PRO A 389 12.46 7.70 -11.10
N ASP A 390 12.31 8.48 -10.02
CA ASP A 390 11.16 9.30 -9.63
C ASP A 390 10.65 10.29 -10.71
N ARG A 391 11.21 10.28 -11.92
CA ARG A 391 10.76 11.06 -13.08
C ARG A 391 9.90 10.25 -14.08
N ASP A 392 9.79 8.94 -13.96
CA ASP A 392 9.11 8.07 -14.93
C ASP A 392 8.12 7.13 -14.23
N LEU A 393 6.84 7.18 -14.63
CA LEU A 393 5.69 6.50 -14.00
C LEU A 393 5.87 4.99 -13.92
N ALA A 394 6.74 4.45 -14.78
CA ALA A 394 7.03 3.05 -14.77
C ALA A 394 7.80 2.62 -13.50
N VAL A 395 7.04 2.06 -12.55
CA VAL A 395 7.51 1.51 -11.28
C VAL A 395 7.36 -0.01 -11.22
N ILE A 396 8.15 -0.68 -10.38
CA ILE A 396 8.11 -2.14 -10.20
C ILE A 396 8.28 -2.57 -8.73
N ALA A 397 7.58 -3.63 -8.31
CA ALA A 397 7.64 -4.13 -6.93
C ALA A 397 7.60 -5.67 -6.86
N ASP A 398 8.49 -6.26 -6.06
CA ASP A 398 8.39 -7.68 -5.71
C ASP A 398 7.38 -7.89 -4.57
N VAL A 399 6.27 -8.58 -4.87
CA VAL A 399 5.14 -8.73 -3.93
C VAL A 399 5.05 -10.11 -3.28
N HIS A 400 5.75 -11.11 -3.82
CA HIS A 400 5.83 -12.46 -3.27
C HIS A 400 7.18 -13.13 -3.59
N ASN A 401 7.62 -14.09 -2.77
CA ASN A 401 8.89 -14.80 -2.94
C ASN A 401 8.71 -16.32 -2.76
N SER A 402 9.20 -17.10 -3.72
CA SER A 402 9.04 -18.56 -3.78
C SER A 402 10.30 -19.21 -4.39
N GLY A 403 11.05 -19.94 -3.56
CA GLY A 403 12.32 -20.53 -3.97
C GLY A 403 13.38 -19.46 -4.31
N ASP A 404 13.94 -19.53 -5.52
CA ASP A 404 14.88 -18.56 -6.09
C ASP A 404 14.20 -17.51 -6.99
N GLN A 405 12.86 -17.47 -7.00
CA GLN A 405 12.05 -16.54 -7.80
C GLN A 405 11.14 -15.63 -6.94
N CYS A 406 10.93 -14.41 -7.39
CA CYS A 406 9.95 -13.44 -6.89
C CYS A 406 8.80 -13.28 -7.90
N LEU A 407 7.66 -12.78 -7.43
CA LEU A 407 6.60 -12.24 -8.28
C LEU A 407 6.77 -10.73 -8.34
N GLU A 408 7.12 -10.23 -9.52
CA GLU A 408 7.16 -8.80 -9.81
C GLU A 408 5.78 -8.35 -10.31
N VAL A 409 5.31 -7.21 -9.83
CA VAL A 409 4.19 -6.45 -10.43
C VAL A 409 4.68 -5.07 -10.81
N ALA A 410 4.25 -4.55 -11.96
CA ALA A 410 4.79 -3.30 -12.50
C ALA A 410 3.74 -2.48 -13.25
N VAL A 411 3.90 -1.16 -13.21
CA VAL A 411 3.22 -0.20 -14.08
C VAL A 411 4.20 0.20 -15.19
N GLY A 412 3.73 0.35 -16.42
CA GLY A 412 4.55 0.82 -17.54
C GLY A 412 4.21 2.25 -17.94
N HIS A 413 4.38 2.56 -19.22
CA HIS A 413 3.89 3.82 -19.76
C HIS A 413 2.35 3.86 -19.81
N VAL A 414 1.79 5.08 -19.82
CA VAL A 414 0.34 5.32 -19.92
C VAL A 414 -0.15 4.88 -21.31
N ASP A 415 -1.19 4.06 -21.35
CA ASP A 415 -1.88 3.72 -22.59
C ASP A 415 -2.96 4.75 -22.92
N GLU A 416 -3.29 4.88 -24.21
CA GLU A 416 -4.39 5.72 -24.66
C GLU A 416 -5.72 4.96 -24.61
N ILE A 417 -6.69 5.48 -23.85
CA ILE A 417 -8.06 4.96 -23.83
C ILE A 417 -9.00 5.84 -24.66
N TYR A 418 -9.91 5.21 -25.41
CA TYR A 418 -10.99 5.87 -26.14
C TYR A 418 -12.35 5.35 -25.65
N VAL A 419 -13.24 6.26 -25.25
CA VAL A 419 -14.54 5.90 -24.65
C VAL A 419 -15.68 6.61 -25.38
N ILE A 420 -16.79 5.92 -25.61
CA ILE A 420 -18.01 6.53 -26.18
C ILE A 420 -18.93 6.94 -25.02
N VAL A 421 -19.01 8.26 -24.77
CA VAL A 421 -19.73 8.84 -23.63
C VAL A 421 -20.93 9.70 -24.09
N PRO A 422 -22.04 9.73 -23.34
CA PRO A 422 -23.18 10.59 -23.62
C PRO A 422 -22.97 12.00 -23.05
N ILE A 423 -22.78 13.00 -23.90
CA ILE A 423 -22.57 14.39 -23.48
C ILE A 423 -23.65 15.30 -24.08
N GLY A 424 -24.57 15.77 -23.24
CA GLY A 424 -25.67 16.67 -23.65
C GLY A 424 -26.67 16.02 -24.62
N GLY A 425 -26.89 14.71 -24.50
CA GLY A 425 -27.79 13.93 -25.36
C GLY A 425 -27.17 13.41 -26.66
N GLU A 426 -25.90 13.73 -26.94
CA GLU A 426 -25.14 13.21 -28.08
C GLU A 426 -24.08 12.20 -27.61
N LEU A 427 -23.86 11.12 -28.36
CA LEU A 427 -22.70 10.25 -28.15
C LEU A 427 -21.44 10.92 -28.72
N ARG A 428 -20.37 10.94 -27.92
CA ARG A 428 -19.06 11.51 -28.29
C ARG A 428 -17.94 10.55 -27.92
N ILE A 429 -16.86 10.57 -28.68
CA ILE A 429 -15.64 9.86 -28.34
C ILE A 429 -14.77 10.79 -27.49
N THR A 430 -14.44 10.38 -26.27
CA THR A 430 -13.39 10.98 -25.45
C THR A 430 -12.09 10.18 -25.60
N ARG A 431 -10.96 10.82 -25.32
CA ARG A 431 -9.62 10.20 -25.25
C ARG A 431 -9.03 10.55 -23.89
N GLY A 432 -8.42 9.58 -23.23
CA GLY A 432 -7.75 9.75 -21.94
C GLY A 432 -6.48 8.90 -21.85
N GLY A 433 -5.83 8.95 -20.69
CA GLY A 433 -4.77 8.01 -20.33
C GLY A 433 -5.30 6.95 -19.35
N VAL A 434 -4.79 5.72 -19.44
CA VAL A 434 -5.03 4.65 -18.47
C VAL A 434 -3.71 3.96 -18.13
N PHE A 435 -3.57 3.45 -16.91
CA PHE A 435 -2.37 2.73 -16.50
C PHE A 435 -2.24 1.38 -17.23
N SER A 436 -1.00 1.03 -17.57
CA SER A 436 -0.62 -0.33 -17.96
C SER A 436 -0.27 -1.16 -16.73
N TYR A 437 -0.42 -2.49 -16.83
CA TYR A 437 -0.13 -3.42 -15.74
C TYR A 437 0.60 -4.67 -16.25
N TYR A 438 1.60 -5.11 -15.48
CA TYR A 438 2.43 -6.27 -15.73
C TYR A 438 2.53 -7.12 -14.45
N GLU A 439 2.47 -8.45 -14.57
CA GLU A 439 2.61 -9.40 -13.46
C GLU A 439 3.41 -10.60 -13.97
N PHE A 440 4.60 -10.85 -13.44
CA PHE A 440 5.47 -11.94 -13.92
C PHE A 440 6.46 -12.45 -12.87
N PRO A 441 6.85 -13.74 -12.91
CA PRO A 441 7.90 -14.27 -12.05
C PRO A 441 9.29 -13.85 -12.55
N TYR A 442 10.19 -13.48 -11.64
CA TYR A 442 11.56 -13.06 -11.92
C TYR A 442 12.57 -13.67 -10.93
N PRO A 443 13.88 -13.77 -11.19
CA PRO A 443 14.83 -14.34 -10.23
C PRO A 443 15.14 -13.40 -9.05
N VAL A 444 15.10 -13.89 -7.81
CA VAL A 444 15.40 -13.12 -6.58
C VAL A 444 16.83 -12.56 -6.58
N GLY A 445 17.78 -13.26 -7.21
CA GLY A 445 19.15 -12.77 -7.38
C GLY A 445 19.29 -11.58 -8.35
N HIS A 446 18.20 -11.22 -9.04
CA HIS A 446 18.14 -10.18 -10.06
C HIS A 446 16.87 -9.31 -9.95
N ARG A 447 16.28 -9.17 -8.76
CA ARG A 447 15.11 -8.29 -8.53
C ARG A 447 15.26 -6.96 -9.26
N LEU A 448 14.20 -6.55 -9.94
CA LEU A 448 14.22 -5.34 -10.74
C LEU A 448 14.15 -4.11 -9.82
N THR A 449 14.90 -3.07 -10.18
CA THR A 449 14.68 -1.71 -9.69
C THR A 449 13.92 -0.93 -10.75
N ASP A 450 13.35 0.21 -10.40
CA ASP A 450 12.64 1.06 -11.36
C ASP A 450 13.53 1.45 -12.54
N GLU A 451 14.82 1.76 -12.32
CA GLU A 451 15.73 2.03 -13.45
C GLU A 451 15.92 0.82 -14.37
N ALA A 452 15.95 -0.40 -13.82
CA ALA A 452 16.07 -1.62 -14.60
C ALA A 452 14.79 -1.91 -15.40
N TRP A 453 13.63 -1.67 -14.80
CA TRP A 453 12.31 -1.83 -15.42
C TRP A 453 12.04 -0.77 -16.49
N GLN A 454 12.28 0.51 -16.18
CA GLN A 454 12.23 1.63 -17.12
C GLN A 454 13.17 1.40 -18.31
N GLU A 455 14.37 0.84 -18.10
CA GLU A 455 15.28 0.48 -19.18
C GLU A 455 14.83 -0.77 -19.97
N MET A 456 14.06 -1.68 -19.37
CA MET A 456 13.39 -2.77 -20.10
C MET A 456 12.28 -2.24 -21.02
N LEU A 457 11.46 -1.31 -20.53
CA LEU A 457 10.44 -0.62 -21.34
C LEU A 457 11.06 0.18 -22.48
N LYS A 458 12.06 1.02 -22.19
CA LYS A 458 12.81 1.82 -23.20
C LYS A 458 13.50 0.98 -24.28
N ARG A 459 13.72 -0.31 -24.03
CA ARG A 459 14.33 -1.27 -24.97
C ARG A 459 13.34 -2.21 -25.65
N ASP A 460 12.04 -2.06 -25.40
CA ASP A 460 10.98 -2.95 -25.89
C ASP A 460 11.22 -4.41 -25.46
N ARG A 461 11.43 -4.61 -24.15
CA ARG A 461 11.73 -5.90 -23.49
C ARG A 461 10.90 -6.15 -22.24
N ALA A 462 9.80 -5.42 -22.06
CA ALA A 462 8.83 -5.75 -21.04
C ALA A 462 8.23 -7.15 -21.32
N PRO A 463 7.92 -7.95 -20.30
CA PRO A 463 7.15 -9.19 -20.47
C PRO A 463 5.75 -8.91 -21.02
N ASP A 464 5.11 -9.94 -21.55
CA ASP A 464 3.70 -9.87 -21.97
C ASP A 464 2.81 -9.44 -20.79
N ARG A 465 1.81 -8.61 -21.08
CA ARG A 465 0.79 -8.23 -20.09
C ARG A 465 -0.11 -9.42 -19.74
N PRO A 466 -0.78 -9.41 -18.58
CA PRO A 466 -1.67 -10.51 -18.19
C PRO A 466 -2.72 -10.80 -19.27
N VAL A 467 -2.84 -12.07 -19.69
CA VAL A 467 -3.60 -12.50 -20.88
C VAL A 467 -5.06 -12.00 -20.93
N TRP A 468 -5.69 -11.74 -19.79
CA TRP A 468 -7.05 -11.25 -19.70
C TRP A 468 -7.22 -9.78 -20.14
N THR A 469 -6.15 -8.98 -20.25
CA THR A 469 -6.25 -7.58 -20.71
C THR A 469 -6.58 -7.46 -22.20
N SER A 470 -6.49 -8.56 -22.97
CA SER A 470 -6.85 -8.59 -24.40
C SER A 470 -8.36 -8.42 -24.66
N SER A 471 -9.20 -8.29 -23.63
CA SER A 471 -10.63 -7.98 -23.76
C SER A 471 -10.90 -6.51 -24.10
N PHE A 472 -10.00 -5.61 -23.70
CA PHE A 472 -10.11 -4.16 -23.90
C PHE A 472 -8.87 -3.53 -24.57
N LEU A 473 -7.71 -4.18 -24.52
CA LEU A 473 -6.49 -3.73 -25.19
C LEU A 473 -6.46 -4.18 -26.66
N ALA A 474 -6.11 -3.27 -27.57
CA ALA A 474 -5.82 -3.56 -28.97
C ALA A 474 -4.36 -3.22 -29.28
N GLU A 475 -3.66 -4.12 -29.97
CA GLU A 475 -2.28 -3.96 -30.47
C GLU A 475 -2.21 -3.24 -31.83
#